data_AF-A0A919TJV6-F1
#
_entry.id   AF-A0A919TJV6-F1
#
_cell.length_a   1.000
_cell.length_b   1.000
_cell.length_c   1.000
_cell.angle_alpha   90.00
_cell.angle_beta   90.00
_cell.angle_gamma   90.00
#
_symmetry.space_group_name_H-M   'P 1'
#
loop_
_entity.id
_entity.type
_entity.pdbx_description
1 polymer ?
#
loop_
_entity_poly.entity_id
_entity_poly.type
_entity_poly.pdbx_seq_one_letter_code
_entity_poly.pdbx_strand_id
1 'polypeptide(L)'
;MPFRPPPGRAAPDPRLDPYRERAGALFDQGEQIGVVYLRIDTFWRQTGGHLWWRRWSEPSEQVQGYIEFNGGGFDDFYQDAGTMVAEIGDWGHGRFPYRGEALQVRWLDDEESRQVRVSTFGLDDLQA
;
A
#
# COMPACT_ATOMS: atom_id res chain seq x y z
N MET A 1 -22.09 -3.38 -22.84
CA MET A 1 -20.76 -3.82 -22.36
C MET A 1 -20.37 -2.95 -21.17
N PRO A 2 -19.77 -3.49 -20.10
CA PRO A 2 -19.80 -2.83 -18.80
C PRO A 2 -18.85 -1.63 -18.73
N PHE A 3 -19.36 -0.52 -18.19
CA PHE A 3 -18.58 0.66 -17.85
C PHE A 3 -17.71 0.43 -16.60
N ARG A 4 -18.07 -0.54 -15.76
CA ARG A 4 -17.35 -0.91 -14.54
C ARG A 4 -16.41 -2.09 -14.79
N PRO A 5 -15.32 -2.24 -14.02
CA PRO A 5 -14.54 -3.46 -14.03
C PRO A 5 -15.42 -4.68 -13.70
N PRO A 6 -15.09 -5.86 -14.23
CA PRO A 6 -15.81 -7.08 -13.90
C PRO A 6 -15.66 -7.40 -12.40
N PRO A 7 -16.67 -8.03 -11.77
CA PRO A 7 -16.52 -8.52 -10.41
C PRO A 7 -15.42 -9.57 -10.35
N GLY A 8 -14.60 -9.54 -9.30
CA GLY A 8 -13.50 -10.48 -9.11
C GLY A 8 -12.54 -10.03 -8.02
N ARG A 9 -11.60 -10.89 -7.64
CA ARG A 9 -10.46 -10.57 -6.79
C ARG A 9 -9.18 -10.93 -7.51
N ALA A 10 -8.13 -10.16 -7.27
CA ALA A 10 -6.80 -10.54 -7.72
C ALA A 10 -6.37 -11.85 -7.04
N ALA A 11 -5.55 -12.63 -7.73
CA ALA A 11 -4.83 -13.71 -7.08
C ALA A 11 -3.83 -13.09 -6.08
N PRO A 12 -3.82 -13.53 -4.81
CA PRO A 12 -2.87 -13.01 -3.83
C PRO A 12 -1.42 -13.28 -4.24
N ASP A 13 -0.57 -12.26 -4.18
CA ASP A 13 0.89 -12.40 -4.31
C ASP A 13 1.48 -12.78 -2.94
N PRO A 14 2.08 -13.98 -2.79
CA PRO A 14 2.64 -14.41 -1.51
C PRO A 14 3.74 -13.52 -0.96
N ARG A 15 4.43 -12.75 -1.83
CA ARG A 15 5.51 -11.84 -1.42
C ARG A 15 4.99 -10.65 -0.62
N LEU A 16 3.71 -10.35 -0.76
CA LEU A 16 3.05 -9.24 -0.09
C LEU A 16 2.38 -9.63 1.23
N ASP A 17 2.21 -10.93 1.50
CA ASP A 17 1.53 -11.44 2.69
C ASP A 17 2.05 -10.86 4.01
N PRO A 18 3.38 -10.67 4.23
CA PRO A 18 3.88 -10.06 5.46
C PRO A 18 3.45 -8.60 5.67
N TYR A 19 3.10 -7.91 4.57
CA TYR A 19 2.83 -6.47 4.53
C TYR A 19 1.34 -6.13 4.37
N ARG A 20 0.47 -7.14 4.37
CA ARG A 20 -0.99 -6.93 4.34
C ARG A 20 -1.45 -6.29 5.64
N GLU A 21 -2.10 -5.14 5.53
CA GLU A 21 -2.64 -4.39 6.68
C GLU A 21 -1.55 -4.09 7.72
N ARG A 22 -0.33 -3.83 7.25
CA ARG A 22 0.88 -3.74 8.09
C ARG A 22 1.33 -2.29 8.25
N ALA A 23 1.64 -1.90 9.48
CA ALA A 23 2.32 -0.65 9.75
C ALA A 23 3.84 -0.83 9.93
N GLY A 24 4.58 0.23 9.71
CA GLY A 24 6.02 0.31 9.96
C GLY A 24 6.40 1.66 10.55
N ALA A 25 7.29 1.66 11.54
CA ALA A 25 7.94 2.89 11.99
C ALA A 25 9.08 3.26 11.02
N LEU A 26 9.08 4.52 10.57
CA LEU A 26 10.07 5.05 9.62
C LEU A 26 11.16 5.81 10.37
N PHE A 27 12.41 5.56 10.00
CA PHE A 27 13.58 6.20 10.58
C PHE A 27 14.48 6.80 9.51
N ASP A 28 15.06 7.96 9.82
CA ASP A 28 16.17 8.56 9.09
C ASP A 28 17.34 8.79 10.05
N GLN A 29 18.52 8.30 9.68
CA GLN A 29 19.73 8.35 10.51
C GLN A 29 19.54 7.88 11.98
N GLY A 30 18.59 6.98 12.22
CA GLY A 30 18.27 6.43 13.54
C GLY A 30 17.23 7.22 14.34
N GLU A 31 16.80 8.38 13.85
CA GLU A 31 15.67 9.13 14.41
C GLU A 31 14.36 8.66 13.77
N GLN A 32 13.34 8.39 14.60
CA GLN A 32 12.01 8.08 14.06
C GLN A 32 11.41 9.36 13.48
N ILE A 33 11.12 9.34 12.18
CA ILE A 33 10.58 10.50 11.46
C ILE A 33 9.09 10.37 11.15
N GLY A 34 8.51 9.17 11.29
CA GLY A 34 7.10 8.94 11.03
C GLY A 34 6.69 7.48 11.10
N VAL A 35 5.53 7.20 10.53
CA VAL A 35 4.97 5.86 10.38
C VAL A 35 4.39 5.69 8.98
N VAL A 36 4.50 4.48 8.44
CA VAL A 36 3.84 4.04 7.22
C VAL A 36 2.79 2.99 7.57
N TYR A 37 1.67 2.97 6.87
CA TYR A 37 0.71 1.89 6.90
C TYR A 37 0.39 1.43 5.47
N LEU A 38 0.42 0.12 5.27
CA LEU A 38 0.22 -0.55 3.99
C LEU A 38 -1.09 -1.34 3.99
N ARG A 39 -1.89 -1.11 2.96
CA ARG A 39 -3.06 -1.90 2.59
C ARG A 39 -2.85 -2.49 1.21
N ILE A 40 -3.35 -3.70 0.98
CA ILE A 40 -3.29 -4.35 -0.32
C ILE A 40 -4.70 -4.62 -0.82
N ASP A 41 -5.02 -4.06 -1.97
CA ASP A 41 -6.33 -4.11 -2.58
C ASP A 41 -6.30 -4.74 -3.99
N THR A 42 -7.46 -5.19 -4.45
CA THR A 42 -7.64 -5.58 -5.86
C THR A 42 -7.90 -4.35 -6.70
N PHE A 43 -7.17 -4.22 -7.82
CA PHE A 43 -7.41 -3.18 -8.79
C PHE A 43 -7.51 -3.71 -10.23
N TRP A 44 -8.09 -2.89 -11.10
CA TRP A 44 -8.18 -3.12 -12.54
C TRP A 44 -7.68 -1.88 -13.28
N ARG A 45 -6.86 -2.07 -14.30
CA ARG A 45 -6.49 -0.98 -15.22
C ARG A 45 -7.47 -0.90 -16.37
N GLN A 46 -7.87 0.30 -16.77
CA GLN A 46 -8.55 0.48 -18.05
C GLN A 46 -7.54 0.32 -19.18
N THR A 47 -7.66 -0.75 -19.97
CA THR A 47 -6.73 -1.08 -21.07
C THR A 47 -7.22 -0.58 -22.43
N GLY A 48 -8.43 -0.01 -22.49
CA GLY A 48 -8.95 0.66 -23.68
C GLY A 48 -10.44 0.94 -23.56
N GLY A 49 -11.02 1.53 -24.61
CA GLY A 49 -12.44 1.85 -24.63
C GLY A 49 -12.77 3.07 -25.50
N HIS A 50 -14.06 3.25 -25.75
CA HIS A 50 -14.64 4.46 -26.34
C HIS A 50 -15.88 4.88 -25.53
N LEU A 51 -16.58 5.92 -26.00
CA LEU A 51 -17.68 6.62 -25.31
C LEU A 51 -18.69 5.73 -24.57
N TRP A 52 -19.00 4.52 -25.06
CA TRP A 52 -19.99 3.61 -24.45
C TRP A 52 -19.43 2.23 -24.05
N TRP A 53 -18.12 2.01 -24.09
CA TRP A 53 -17.53 0.74 -23.66
C TRP A 53 -16.10 0.91 -23.15
N ARG A 54 -15.73 0.11 -22.15
CA ARG A 54 -14.37 0.03 -21.60
C ARG A 54 -13.87 -1.41 -21.64
N ARG A 55 -12.57 -1.57 -21.81
CA ARG A 55 -11.82 -2.80 -21.56
C ARG A 55 -10.99 -2.61 -20.32
N TRP A 56 -10.96 -3.65 -19.51
CA TRP A 56 -10.26 -3.70 -18.25
C TRP A 56 -9.18 -4.79 -18.34
N SER A 57 -8.09 -4.64 -17.59
CA SER A 57 -7.12 -5.71 -17.37
C SER A 57 -7.76 -6.84 -16.57
N GLU A 58 -7.03 -7.95 -16.43
CA GLU A 58 -7.27 -8.89 -15.34
C GLU A 58 -7.06 -8.20 -13.97
N PRO A 59 -7.74 -8.65 -12.90
CA PRO A 59 -7.55 -8.12 -11.57
C PRO A 59 -6.12 -8.41 -11.07
N SER A 60 -5.49 -7.39 -10.50
CA SER A 60 -4.15 -7.49 -9.90
C SER A 60 -4.13 -6.84 -8.52
N GLU A 61 -3.11 -7.15 -7.71
CA GLU A 61 -2.94 -6.52 -6.40
C GLU A 61 -2.25 -5.16 -6.53
N GLN A 62 -2.72 -4.20 -5.75
CA GLN A 62 -2.13 -2.87 -5.61
C GLN A 62 -1.83 -2.62 -4.15
N VAL A 63 -0.64 -2.12 -3.88
CA VAL A 63 -0.29 -1.57 -2.57
C VAL A 63 -0.80 -0.14 -2.50
N GLN A 64 -1.59 0.13 -1.48
CA GLN A 64 -1.93 1.46 -1.02
C GLN A 64 -1.10 1.74 0.24
N GLY A 65 -0.34 2.82 0.23
CA GLY A 65 0.46 3.25 1.37
C GLY A 65 0.02 4.60 1.88
N TYR A 66 0.04 4.76 3.19
CA TYR A 66 -0.21 6.00 3.91
C TYR A 66 0.99 6.30 4.79
N ILE A 67 1.45 7.54 4.78
CA ILE A 67 2.61 7.97 5.57
C ILE A 67 2.21 9.19 6.37
N GLU A 68 2.49 9.15 7.67
CA GLU A 68 2.41 10.31 8.56
C GLU A 68 3.78 10.58 9.16
N PHE A 69 4.27 11.81 9.01
CA PHE A 69 5.54 12.29 9.56
C PHE A 69 5.29 13.02 10.88
N ASN A 70 6.22 12.90 11.83
CA ASN A 70 6.12 13.50 13.17
C ASN A 70 5.95 15.03 13.15
N GLY A 71 6.30 15.71 12.05
CA GLY A 71 6.08 17.14 11.83
C GLY A 71 4.70 17.52 11.28
N GLY A 72 3.75 16.59 11.20
CA GLY A 72 2.40 16.81 10.67
C GLY A 72 2.30 16.71 9.15
N GLY A 73 3.32 16.17 8.48
CA GLY A 73 3.27 15.89 7.05
C GLY A 73 2.53 14.58 6.78
N PHE A 74 1.69 14.54 5.74
CA PHE A 74 0.98 13.35 5.30
C PHE A 74 1.21 13.12 3.81
N ASP A 75 1.38 11.86 3.41
CA ASP A 75 1.42 11.45 2.00
C ASP A 75 0.69 10.11 1.82
N ASP A 76 0.09 9.91 0.65
CA ASP A 76 -0.52 8.64 0.25
C ASP A 76 -0.07 8.25 -1.16
N PHE A 77 0.02 6.94 -1.40
CA PHE A 77 0.45 6.44 -2.71
C PHE A 77 -0.22 5.11 -3.07
N TYR A 78 -0.25 4.86 -4.38
CA TYR A 78 -0.67 3.60 -4.95
C TYR A 78 0.42 3.05 -5.85
N GLN A 79 0.77 1.77 -5.68
CA GLN A 79 1.70 1.09 -6.57
C GLN A 79 1.21 -0.31 -6.94
N ASP A 80 1.44 -0.70 -8.18
CA ASP A 80 1.10 -2.03 -8.68
C ASP A 80 2.09 -3.06 -8.15
N ALA A 81 1.58 -4.10 -7.48
CA ALA A 81 2.39 -5.19 -6.94
C ALA A 81 3.27 -5.85 -8.02
N GLY A 82 2.79 -5.90 -9.26
CA GLY A 82 3.52 -6.49 -10.38
C GLY A 82 4.81 -5.76 -10.73
N THR A 83 4.93 -4.47 -10.39
CA THR A 83 6.12 -3.65 -10.68
C THR A 83 7.04 -3.46 -9.47
N MET A 84 6.60 -3.80 -8.26
CA MET A 84 7.29 -3.52 -6.98
C MET A 84 8.34 -4.55 -6.56
N VAL A 85 8.95 -5.26 -7.51
CA VAL A 85 9.80 -6.42 -7.17
C VAL A 85 11.03 -6.02 -6.35
N ALA A 86 11.65 -4.88 -6.66
CA ALA A 86 12.82 -4.40 -5.95
C ALA A 86 12.45 -3.82 -4.57
N GLU A 87 11.35 -3.07 -4.52
CA GLU A 87 10.82 -2.41 -3.33
C GLU A 87 10.43 -3.43 -2.27
N ILE A 88 9.74 -4.51 -2.65
CA ILE A 88 9.38 -5.60 -1.73
C ILE A 88 10.64 -6.27 -1.14
N GLY A 89 11.71 -6.40 -1.95
CA GLY A 89 13.00 -6.87 -1.48
C GLY A 89 13.60 -5.94 -0.43
N ASP A 90 13.59 -4.64 -0.69
CA ASP A 90 14.07 -3.63 0.25
C ASP A 90 13.30 -3.64 1.57
N TRP A 91 11.98 -3.81 1.53
CA TRP A 91 11.14 -3.92 2.72
C TRP A 91 11.55 -5.08 3.62
N GLY A 92 11.88 -6.22 3.03
CA GLY A 92 12.38 -7.39 3.75
C GLY A 92 13.75 -7.17 4.40
N HIS A 93 14.50 -6.19 3.91
CA HIS A 93 15.78 -5.74 4.47
C HIS A 93 15.65 -4.54 5.42
N GLY A 94 14.43 -4.18 5.82
CA GLY A 94 14.19 -3.03 6.71
C GLY A 94 14.45 -1.69 6.04
N ARG A 95 14.32 -1.60 4.72
CA ARG A 95 14.45 -0.36 3.95
C ARG A 95 13.12 -0.02 3.28
N PHE A 96 12.79 1.26 3.26
CA PHE A 96 11.58 1.78 2.62
C PHE A 96 11.95 2.89 1.63
N PRO A 97 11.97 2.57 0.32
CA PRO A 97 12.23 3.57 -0.72
C PRO A 97 11.10 4.61 -0.76
N TYR A 98 11.43 5.88 -0.63
CA TYR A 98 10.47 6.98 -0.67
C TYR A 98 11.10 8.24 -1.27
N ARG A 99 10.49 8.76 -2.36
CA ARG A 99 10.92 9.98 -3.08
C ARG A 99 12.42 10.04 -3.43
N GLY A 100 13.00 8.90 -3.79
CA GLY A 100 14.42 8.78 -4.16
C GLY A 100 15.37 8.55 -2.99
N GLU A 101 14.86 8.59 -1.76
CA GLU A 101 15.60 8.27 -0.54
C GLU A 101 15.26 6.84 -0.07
N ALA A 102 16.16 6.23 0.71
CA ALA A 102 15.93 4.94 1.35
C ALA A 102 15.85 5.14 2.87
N LEU A 103 14.61 5.17 3.38
CA LEU A 103 14.35 5.24 4.82
C LEU A 103 14.58 3.86 5.46
N GLN A 104 14.87 3.83 6.76
CA GLN A 104 14.82 2.59 7.53
C GLN A 104 13.38 2.34 7.97
N VAL A 105 12.92 1.10 7.89
CA VAL A 105 11.60 0.70 8.36
C VAL A 105 11.71 -0.46 9.34
N ARG A 106 11.02 -0.32 10.46
CA ARG A 106 10.74 -1.42 11.39
C ARG A 106 9.26 -1.75 11.29
N TRP A 107 8.97 -2.88 10.65
CA TRP A 107 7.61 -3.40 10.56
C TRP A 107 7.10 -3.75 11.96
N LEU A 108 5.88 -3.29 12.24
CA LEU A 108 5.21 -3.49 13.51
C LEU A 108 4.44 -4.81 13.51
N ASP A 109 4.12 -5.34 14.69
CA ASP A 109 3.27 -6.53 14.77
C ASP A 109 1.81 -6.23 14.40
N ASP A 110 0.95 -7.24 14.40
CA ASP A 110 -0.45 -7.10 13.95
C ASP A 110 -1.26 -6.17 14.85
N GLU A 111 -0.99 -6.18 16.15
CA GLU A 111 -1.73 -5.35 17.10
C GLU A 111 -1.27 -3.90 17.03
N GLU A 112 0.04 -3.67 17.02
CA GLU A 112 0.63 -2.35 16.79
C GLU A 112 0.16 -1.75 15.44
N SER A 113 0.09 -2.58 14.39
CA SER A 113 -0.39 -2.16 13.08
C SER A 113 -1.86 -1.74 13.10
N ARG A 114 -2.70 -2.49 13.82
CA ARG A 114 -4.11 -2.13 14.02
C ARG A 114 -4.23 -0.81 14.79
N GLN A 115 -3.43 -0.62 15.84
CA GLN A 115 -3.45 0.62 16.60
C GLN A 115 -3.05 1.82 15.73
N VAL A 116 -1.98 1.73 14.93
CA VAL A 116 -1.57 2.78 13.99
C VAL A 116 -2.68 3.07 12.97
N ARG A 117 -3.28 2.04 12.37
CA ARG A 117 -4.38 2.17 11.42
C ARG A 117 -5.52 3.05 11.97
N VAL A 118 -5.91 2.83 13.23
CA VAL A 118 -7.03 3.55 13.86
C VAL A 118 -6.60 4.90 14.40
N SER A 119 -5.56 4.93 15.25
CA SER A 119 -5.18 6.12 16.00
C SER A 119 -4.48 7.17 15.16
N THR A 120 -3.68 6.76 14.17
CA THR A 120 -2.91 7.65 13.30
C THR A 120 -3.73 8.00 12.06
N PHE A 121 -4.19 6.97 11.33
CA PHE A 121 -4.82 7.19 10.03
C PHE A 121 -6.35 7.28 10.07
N GLY A 122 -6.99 6.99 11.22
CA GLY A 122 -8.46 7.04 11.34
C GLY A 122 -9.18 6.04 10.43
N LEU A 123 -8.49 4.98 9.99
CA LEU A 123 -8.99 4.02 9.01
C LEU A 123 -9.77 2.89 9.69
N ASP A 124 -10.71 3.18 10.58
CA ASP A 124 -11.67 2.15 11.00
C ASP A 124 -12.58 1.76 9.82
N ASP A 125 -13.00 0.50 9.76
CA ASP A 125 -13.96 0.03 8.78
C ASP A 125 -15.25 0.84 8.93
N LEU A 126 -15.40 1.91 8.15
CA LEU A 126 -16.70 2.41 7.74
C LEU A 126 -17.35 1.26 6.95
N GLN A 127 -18.04 0.38 7.67
CA GLN A 127 -19.05 -0.49 7.10
C GLN A 127 -20.08 0.42 6.40
N ALA A 128 -20.00 0.45 5.08
CA ALA A 128 -21.03 0.97 4.20
C ALA A 128 -21.46 -0.14 3.23
#